data_AF-A0A6G2VS60-F1
#
_entry.id   AF-A0A6G2VS60-F1
#
_cell.length_a   1.000
_cell.length_b   1.000
_cell.length_c   1.000
_cell.angle_alpha   90.00
_cell.angle_beta   90.00
_cell.angle_gamma   90.00
#
_symmetry.space_group_name_H-M   'P 1'
#
loop_
_entity.id
_entity.type
_entity.pdbx_description
1 polymer ?
#
loop_
_entity_poly.entity_id
_entity_poly.type
_entity_poly.pdbx_seq_one_letter_code
_entity_poly.pdbx_strand_id
1 'polypeptide(L)'
;WEFPTVSMGLGPLSAIYQARFNRYLTNRSIKDVSASHVWAFLGDGEMDEPESTAALALAAREELDNLTFVINCNLQRLDGPVRANFKIVQELEAQFRGAGWNVVKTLWGTAWDELFQLDTTGALVRRLREVPDAQIQTYQTRDAAYIREDFFGKEPALAELAKLLSDDKILECFHLSRGGHEARKVYAAYKAAVEHKGAPTVILAQTVKGHTLGEGFASKNANHQMKKLSVDEFKTMRDLLDLPIKDSDFTDGVVPYGHPGADSPEVRYLQER
;
A
#
# COMPACT_ATOMS: atom_id res chain seq x y z
N TRP A 1 -16.46 -5.44 16.56
CA TRP A 1 -15.18 -5.99 16.09
C TRP A 1 -15.26 -7.51 16.16
N GLU A 2 -14.76 -8.19 15.12
CA GLU A 2 -14.85 -9.66 15.01
C GLU A 2 -13.52 -10.36 15.26
N PHE A 3 -12.41 -9.79 14.76
CA PHE A 3 -11.08 -10.40 14.82
C PHE A 3 -10.07 -9.45 15.51
N PRO A 4 -9.39 -9.87 16.60
CA PRO A 4 -8.37 -9.06 17.26
C PRO A 4 -7.03 -9.13 16.51
N THR A 5 -6.52 -7.99 16.04
CA THR A 5 -5.32 -7.95 15.16
C THR A 5 -4.21 -7.00 15.62
N VAL A 6 -4.41 -6.23 16.70
CA VAL A 6 -3.43 -5.21 17.12
C VAL A 6 -2.12 -5.80 17.65
N SER A 7 -2.15 -7.03 18.18
CA SER A 7 -0.95 -7.82 18.44
C SER A 7 -0.49 -8.40 17.11
N MET A 8 0.49 -7.73 16.51
CA MET A 8 1.04 -8.06 15.18
C MET A 8 1.47 -9.53 15.11
N GLY A 9 1.35 -10.13 13.92
CA GLY A 9 1.66 -11.54 13.66
C GLY A 9 0.52 -12.51 13.95
N LEU A 10 -0.36 -12.21 14.91
CA LEU A 10 -1.51 -13.08 15.20
C LEU A 10 -2.59 -13.04 14.11
N GLY A 11 -2.81 -11.86 13.51
CA GLY A 11 -3.75 -11.66 12.41
C GLY A 11 -3.47 -12.55 11.20
N PRO A 12 -2.28 -12.50 10.57
CA PRO A 12 -1.96 -13.31 9.40
C PRO A 12 -2.05 -14.81 9.68
N LEU A 13 -1.51 -15.28 10.81
CA LEU A 13 -1.61 -16.69 11.20
C LEU A 13 -3.07 -17.13 11.36
N SER A 14 -3.87 -16.35 12.09
CA SER A 14 -5.29 -16.63 12.32
C SER A 14 -6.09 -16.65 11.01
N ALA A 15 -5.80 -15.75 10.07
CA ALA A 15 -6.46 -15.69 8.78
C ALA A 15 -6.23 -16.96 7.94
N ILE A 16 -5.01 -17.51 7.95
CA ILE A 16 -4.70 -18.78 7.27
C ILE A 16 -5.56 -19.91 7.86
N TYR A 17 -5.62 -20.02 9.20
CA TYR A 17 -6.42 -21.05 9.84
C TYR A 17 -7.93 -20.83 9.69
N GLN A 18 -8.40 -19.58 9.62
CA GLN A 18 -9.79 -19.25 9.33
C GLN A 18 -10.19 -19.69 7.91
N ALA A 19 -9.36 -19.38 6.90
CA ALA A 19 -9.61 -19.78 5.52
C ALA A 19 -9.65 -21.31 5.37
N ARG A 20 -8.73 -22.00 6.04
CA ARG A 20 -8.71 -23.47 6.14
C ARG A 20 -9.94 -24.01 6.85
N PHE A 21 -10.38 -23.37 7.93
CA PHE A 21 -11.57 -23.80 8.66
C PHE A 21 -12.86 -23.61 7.83
N ASN A 22 -12.95 -22.56 7.03
CA ASN A 22 -14.06 -22.40 6.08
C ASN A 22 -14.11 -23.57 5.08
N ARG A 23 -12.97 -23.97 4.51
CA ARG A 23 -12.87 -25.16 3.65
C ARG A 23 -13.30 -26.44 4.38
N TYR A 24 -12.87 -26.60 5.64
CA TYR A 24 -13.30 -27.72 6.47
C TYR A 24 -14.82 -27.78 6.65
N LEU A 25 -15.48 -26.66 6.96
CA LEU A 25 -16.93 -26.59 7.16
C LEU A 25 -17.71 -27.01 5.91
N THR A 26 -17.33 -26.50 4.74
CA THR A 26 -17.96 -26.87 3.47
C THR A 26 -17.68 -28.34 3.13
N ASN A 27 -16.43 -28.79 3.20
CA ASN A 27 -16.05 -30.17 2.84
C ASN A 27 -16.67 -31.23 3.76
N ARG A 28 -16.94 -30.87 5.03
CA ARG A 28 -17.61 -31.74 6.01
C ARG A 28 -19.13 -31.62 5.99
N SER A 29 -19.69 -30.82 5.08
CA SER A 29 -21.13 -30.58 4.96
C SER A 29 -21.77 -30.05 6.26
N ILE A 30 -21.01 -29.27 7.05
CA ILE A 30 -21.50 -28.65 8.30
C ILE A 30 -22.23 -27.35 7.97
N LYS A 31 -21.62 -26.52 7.13
CA LYS A 31 -22.20 -25.27 6.61
C LYS A 31 -21.52 -24.95 5.29
N ASP A 32 -22.30 -24.64 4.25
CA ASP A 32 -21.71 -24.15 3.00
C ASP A 32 -21.27 -22.69 3.18
N VAL A 33 -19.95 -22.50 3.18
CA VAL A 33 -19.27 -21.20 3.19
C VAL A 33 -18.34 -21.06 1.98
N SER A 34 -18.66 -21.76 0.88
CA SER A 34 -17.85 -21.75 -0.35
C SER A 34 -17.75 -20.36 -1.00
N ALA A 35 -18.74 -19.49 -0.77
CA ALA A 35 -18.74 -18.09 -1.20
C ALA A 35 -18.00 -17.14 -0.25
N SER A 36 -17.49 -17.61 0.90
CA SER A 36 -16.78 -16.77 1.86
C SER A 36 -15.30 -16.60 1.47
N HIS A 37 -14.78 -15.38 1.67
CA HIS A 37 -13.39 -15.04 1.42
C HIS A 37 -12.76 -14.41 2.68
N VAL A 38 -11.55 -14.81 3.02
CA VAL A 38 -10.80 -14.29 4.17
C VAL A 38 -9.79 -13.27 3.69
N TRP A 39 -9.83 -12.08 4.30
CA TRP A 39 -8.92 -10.97 4.01
C TRP A 39 -8.06 -10.68 5.25
N ALA A 40 -6.74 -10.65 5.08
CA ALA A 40 -5.81 -10.20 6.12
C ALA A 40 -5.14 -8.90 5.67
N PHE A 41 -5.34 -7.82 6.42
CA PHE A 41 -4.72 -6.53 6.18
C PHE A 41 -3.51 -6.37 7.10
N LEU A 42 -2.33 -6.22 6.52
CA LEU A 42 -1.05 -6.35 7.21
C LEU A 42 -0.13 -5.17 6.91
N GLY A 43 0.75 -4.85 7.85
CA GLY A 43 1.88 -3.96 7.59
C GLY A 43 3.09 -4.72 7.07
N ASP A 44 3.89 -4.12 6.20
CA ASP A 44 5.19 -4.70 5.81
C ASP A 44 6.15 -4.87 7.00
N GLY A 45 6.12 -3.96 7.98
CA GLY A 45 6.86 -4.11 9.23
C GLY A 45 6.36 -5.26 10.14
N GLU A 46 5.06 -5.58 10.11
CA GLU A 46 4.48 -6.72 10.85
C GLU A 46 4.98 -8.08 10.30
N MET A 47 5.44 -8.11 9.05
CA MET A 47 5.96 -9.34 8.44
C MET A 47 7.29 -9.81 9.02
N ASP A 48 7.94 -9.01 9.88
CA ASP A 48 9.11 -9.43 10.67
C ASP A 48 8.72 -10.35 11.84
N GLU A 49 7.45 -10.40 12.24
CA GLU A 49 6.98 -11.34 13.28
C GLU A 49 7.02 -12.78 12.75
N PRO A 50 7.57 -13.75 13.51
CA PRO A 50 7.63 -15.15 13.08
C PRO A 50 6.27 -15.72 12.66
N GLU A 51 5.21 -15.37 13.39
CA GLU A 51 3.84 -15.81 13.15
C GLU A 51 3.30 -15.35 11.80
N SER A 52 3.75 -14.18 11.32
CA SER A 52 3.32 -13.61 10.04
C SER A 52 3.67 -14.48 8.83
N THR A 53 4.75 -15.26 8.93
CA THR A 53 5.25 -16.08 7.81
C THR A 53 5.22 -17.59 8.11
N ALA A 54 5.02 -17.99 9.36
CA ALA A 54 5.10 -19.39 9.81
C ALA A 54 4.22 -20.38 9.04
N ALA A 55 3.05 -19.94 8.53
CA ALA A 55 2.06 -20.81 7.92
C ALA A 55 1.86 -20.59 6.41
N LEU A 56 2.73 -19.84 5.72
CA LEU A 56 2.56 -19.57 4.29
C LEU A 56 2.54 -20.87 3.45
N ALA A 57 3.44 -21.81 3.72
CA ALA A 57 3.48 -23.09 3.02
C ALA A 57 2.27 -23.99 3.32
N LEU A 58 1.66 -23.86 4.51
CA LEU A 58 0.40 -24.55 4.82
C LEU A 58 -0.73 -24.03 3.94
N ALA A 59 -0.85 -22.71 3.79
CA ALA A 59 -1.90 -22.11 2.98
C ALA A 59 -1.84 -22.54 1.51
N ALA A 60 -0.64 -22.64 0.94
CA ALA A 60 -0.47 -23.13 -0.42
C ALA A 60 -0.77 -24.63 -0.55
N ARG A 61 -0.31 -25.46 0.39
CA ARG A 61 -0.61 -26.91 0.41
C ARG A 61 -2.10 -27.23 0.51
N GLU A 62 -2.85 -26.40 1.20
CA GLU A 62 -4.30 -26.55 1.37
C GLU A 62 -5.09 -25.82 0.26
N GLU A 63 -4.41 -25.28 -0.76
CA GLU A 63 -4.99 -24.60 -1.92
C GLU A 63 -6.00 -23.50 -1.51
N LEU A 64 -5.64 -22.68 -0.52
CA LEU A 64 -6.53 -21.68 0.07
C LEU A 64 -6.75 -20.46 -0.82
N ASP A 65 -7.33 -20.64 -2.00
CA ASP A 65 -7.74 -19.57 -2.91
C ASP A 65 -8.94 -18.74 -2.42
N ASN A 66 -9.48 -19.07 -1.23
CA ASN A 66 -10.40 -18.25 -0.45
C ASN A 66 -9.68 -17.35 0.57
N LEU A 67 -8.36 -17.19 0.45
CA LEU A 67 -7.53 -16.33 1.29
C LEU A 67 -6.81 -15.27 0.45
N THR A 68 -6.86 -14.03 0.90
CA THR A 68 -6.00 -12.96 0.38
C THR A 68 -5.35 -12.16 1.49
N PHE A 69 -4.03 -12.06 1.41
CA PHE A 69 -3.26 -11.11 2.20
C PHE A 69 -3.14 -9.80 1.43
N VAL A 70 -3.29 -8.68 2.13
CA VAL A 70 -3.07 -7.34 1.60
C VAL A 70 -2.03 -6.68 2.48
N ILE A 71 -0.79 -6.65 1.99
CA ILE A 71 0.34 -6.07 2.72
C ILE A 71 0.52 -4.63 2.25
N ASN A 72 0.35 -3.69 3.17
CA ASN A 72 0.66 -2.29 2.96
C ASN A 72 2.18 -2.08 3.05
N CYS A 73 2.82 -1.98 1.89
CA CYS A 73 4.25 -1.73 1.74
C CYS A 73 4.53 -0.22 1.67
N ASN A 74 4.37 0.47 2.81
CA ASN A 74 4.78 1.88 2.94
C ASN A 74 6.30 2.04 3.19
N LEU A 75 7.02 0.92 3.28
CA LEU A 75 8.46 0.75 3.48
C LEU A 75 8.97 1.18 4.86
N GLN A 76 8.08 1.46 5.82
CA GLN A 76 8.42 1.94 7.16
C GLN A 76 7.74 1.12 8.26
N ARG A 77 8.48 0.90 9.34
CA ARG A 77 7.95 0.61 10.68
C ARG A 77 7.94 1.89 11.51
N LEU A 78 7.62 1.78 12.80
CA LEU A 78 7.51 2.93 13.69
C LEU A 78 8.79 3.77 13.75
N ASP A 79 9.95 3.13 13.90
CA ASP A 79 11.23 3.81 14.11
C ASP A 79 12.10 3.93 12.84
N GLY A 80 11.53 3.74 11.64
CA GLY A 80 12.23 3.94 10.38
C GLY A 80 11.94 2.88 9.31
N PRO A 81 12.75 2.80 8.24
CA PRO A 81 12.52 1.85 7.16
C PRO A 81 12.60 0.39 7.62
N VAL A 82 11.75 -0.48 7.06
CA VAL A 82 11.77 -1.93 7.35
C VAL A 82 13.08 -2.57 6.86
N ARG A 83 13.51 -2.19 5.64
CA ARG A 83 14.74 -2.66 4.98
C ARG A 83 15.50 -1.51 4.34
N ALA A 84 16.14 -0.65 5.12
CA ALA A 84 16.78 0.59 4.63
C ALA A 84 17.72 0.38 3.41
N ASN A 85 18.62 -0.60 3.49
CA ASN A 85 19.64 -0.89 2.46
C ASN A 85 19.22 -2.01 1.50
N PHE A 86 17.95 -2.45 1.55
CA PHE A 86 17.42 -3.51 0.72
C PHE A 86 16.02 -3.14 0.24
N LYS A 87 15.20 -4.13 -0.14
CA LYS A 87 13.88 -3.92 -0.76
C LYS A 87 12.84 -4.90 -0.22
N ILE A 88 12.02 -4.45 0.74
CA ILE A 88 11.04 -5.29 1.45
C ILE A 88 10.03 -5.93 0.50
N VAL A 89 9.58 -5.20 -0.51
CA VAL A 89 8.63 -5.75 -1.51
C VAL A 89 9.23 -6.93 -2.28
N GLN A 90 10.52 -6.88 -2.62
CA GLN A 90 11.18 -7.98 -3.33
C GLN A 90 11.44 -9.18 -2.41
N GLU A 91 11.79 -8.92 -1.14
CA GLU A 91 11.91 -9.94 -0.11
C GLU A 91 10.59 -10.69 0.08
N LEU A 92 9.50 -9.97 0.30
CA LEU A 92 8.16 -10.53 0.45
C LEU A 92 7.72 -11.27 -0.82
N GLU A 93 7.93 -10.69 -2.01
CA GLU A 93 7.62 -11.39 -3.26
C GLU A 93 8.34 -12.75 -3.34
N ALA A 94 9.65 -12.79 -3.03
CA ALA A 94 10.42 -14.03 -3.08
C ALA A 94 9.91 -15.06 -2.06
N GLN A 95 9.64 -14.63 -0.81
CA GLN A 95 9.11 -15.51 0.24
C GLN A 95 7.75 -16.10 -0.14
N PHE A 96 6.80 -15.26 -0.57
CA PHE A 96 5.45 -15.70 -0.91
C PHE A 96 5.43 -16.58 -2.17
N ARG A 97 6.17 -16.21 -3.22
CA ARG A 97 6.32 -17.07 -4.41
C ARG A 97 6.97 -18.41 -4.04
N GLY A 98 8.02 -18.39 -3.23
CA GLY A 98 8.69 -19.59 -2.74
C GLY A 98 7.78 -20.50 -1.92
N ALA A 99 6.81 -19.92 -1.21
CA ALA A 99 5.78 -20.64 -0.47
C ALA A 99 4.60 -21.14 -1.33
N GLY A 100 4.58 -20.86 -2.64
CA GLY A 100 3.51 -21.31 -3.55
C GLY A 100 2.29 -20.37 -3.64
N TRP A 101 2.45 -19.10 -3.27
CA TRP A 101 1.36 -18.11 -3.37
C TRP A 101 1.34 -17.39 -4.72
N ASN A 102 0.15 -16.97 -5.13
CA ASN A 102 0.00 -15.95 -6.15
C ASN A 102 0.42 -14.59 -5.59
N VAL A 103 1.32 -13.89 -6.29
CA VAL A 103 1.81 -12.57 -5.86
C VAL A 103 1.40 -11.52 -6.87
N VAL A 104 0.57 -10.58 -6.42
CA VAL A 104 0.11 -9.41 -7.16
C VAL A 104 0.79 -8.18 -6.57
N LYS A 105 1.49 -7.39 -7.39
CA LYS A 105 2.19 -6.18 -6.96
C LYS A 105 1.51 -4.94 -7.52
N THR A 106 1.10 -4.01 -6.66
CA THR A 106 0.62 -2.68 -7.06
C THR A 106 1.59 -1.63 -6.56
N LEU A 107 2.62 -1.35 -7.37
CA LEU A 107 3.77 -0.53 -6.97
C LEU A 107 3.66 0.91 -7.44
N TRP A 108 3.37 1.08 -8.72
CA TRP A 108 3.43 2.35 -9.42
C TRP A 108 2.03 2.77 -9.87
N GLY A 109 1.72 4.03 -9.68
CA GLY A 109 0.49 4.63 -10.17
C GLY A 109 0.56 5.00 -11.66
N THR A 110 -0.48 5.68 -12.13
CA THR A 110 -0.74 5.99 -13.55
C THR A 110 0.30 6.96 -14.11
N ALA A 111 0.87 7.86 -13.29
CA ALA A 111 1.89 8.79 -13.75
C ALA A 111 3.12 8.07 -14.32
N TRP A 112 3.43 6.88 -13.80
CA TRP A 112 4.55 6.06 -14.26
C TRP A 112 4.29 5.30 -15.57
N ASP A 113 3.03 5.11 -15.98
CA ASP A 113 2.69 4.29 -17.14
C ASP A 113 3.35 4.83 -18.42
N GLU A 114 3.38 6.15 -18.58
CA GLU A 114 4.08 6.83 -19.69
C GLU A 114 5.59 6.57 -19.66
N LEU A 115 6.22 6.67 -18.49
CA LEU A 115 7.66 6.44 -18.34
C LEU A 115 8.02 4.99 -18.68
N PHE A 116 7.18 4.02 -18.31
CA PHE A 116 7.38 2.62 -18.68
C PHE A 116 7.22 2.37 -20.18
N GLN A 117 6.33 3.11 -20.86
CA GLN A 117 6.18 3.03 -22.32
C GLN A 117 7.39 3.64 -23.05
N LEU A 118 7.96 4.71 -22.50
CA LEU A 118 9.15 5.38 -23.04
C LEU A 118 10.45 4.58 -22.80
N ASP A 119 10.50 3.72 -21.78
CA ASP A 119 11.67 2.91 -21.44
C ASP A 119 11.91 1.74 -22.41
N THR A 120 12.36 2.06 -23.62
CA THR A 120 12.68 1.06 -24.67
C THR A 120 13.95 0.25 -24.37
N THR A 121 14.78 0.69 -23.41
CA THR A 121 16.07 0.05 -23.08
C THR A 121 16.01 -0.80 -21.81
N GLY A 122 14.93 -0.72 -21.05
CA GLY A 122 14.78 -1.34 -19.73
C GLY A 122 15.58 -0.64 -18.62
N ALA A 123 16.15 0.55 -18.87
CA ALA A 123 16.98 1.27 -17.91
C ALA A 123 16.17 1.75 -16.70
N LEU A 124 14.92 2.20 -16.92
CA LEU A 124 14.02 2.60 -15.84
C LEU A 124 13.70 1.41 -14.93
N VAL A 125 13.32 0.28 -15.53
CA VAL A 125 12.99 -0.93 -14.76
C VAL A 125 14.21 -1.44 -13.99
N ARG A 126 15.40 -1.45 -14.59
CA ARG A 126 16.65 -1.82 -13.88
C ARG A 126 16.89 -0.90 -12.70
N ARG A 127 16.84 0.43 -12.92
CA ARG A 127 17.07 1.40 -11.85
C ARG A 127 16.09 1.26 -10.70
N LEU A 128 14.80 1.12 -10.98
CA LEU A 128 13.77 0.90 -9.95
C LEU A 128 14.00 -0.38 -9.13
N ARG A 129 14.62 -1.41 -9.74
CA ARG A 129 15.01 -2.65 -9.04
C ARG A 129 16.25 -2.48 -8.16
N GLU A 130 17.14 -1.55 -8.48
CA GLU A 130 18.39 -1.32 -7.74
C GLU A 130 18.23 -0.36 -6.57
N VAL A 131 17.39 0.66 -6.70
CA VAL A 131 17.22 1.70 -5.67
C VAL A 131 16.73 1.07 -4.35
N PRO A 132 17.47 1.19 -3.23
CA PRO A 132 17.03 0.70 -1.93
C PRO A 132 15.82 1.45 -1.38
N ASP A 133 15.08 0.83 -0.46
CA ASP A 133 13.85 1.41 0.10
C ASP A 133 14.11 2.76 0.79
N ALA A 134 15.22 2.91 1.52
CA ALA A 134 15.55 4.19 2.13
C ALA A 134 15.71 5.31 1.08
N GLN A 135 16.26 4.99 -0.10
CA GLN A 135 16.42 5.99 -1.15
C GLN A 135 15.09 6.32 -1.83
N ILE A 136 14.17 5.36 -1.97
CA ILE A 136 12.78 5.65 -2.38
C ILE A 136 12.10 6.63 -1.42
N GLN A 137 12.32 6.48 -0.11
CA GLN A 137 11.82 7.42 0.90
C GLN A 137 12.48 8.79 0.78
N THR A 138 13.79 8.84 0.52
CA THR A 138 14.50 10.10 0.25
C THR A 138 13.86 10.85 -0.93
N TYR A 139 13.59 10.17 -2.05
CA TYR A 139 12.97 10.82 -3.22
C TYR A 139 11.59 11.42 -2.94
N GLN A 140 10.81 10.83 -2.03
CA GLN A 140 9.51 11.37 -1.62
C GLN A 140 9.61 12.76 -0.95
N THR A 141 10.78 13.14 -0.44
CA THR A 141 10.98 14.39 0.32
C THR A 141 11.94 15.36 -0.37
N ARG A 142 12.40 15.04 -1.58
CA ARG A 142 13.38 15.83 -2.34
C ARG A 142 12.72 16.48 -3.56
N ASP A 143 13.37 17.54 -4.04
CA ASP A 143 12.95 18.27 -5.23
C ASP A 143 13.26 17.52 -6.53
N ALA A 144 12.70 18.02 -7.63
CA ALA A 144 12.89 17.43 -8.95
C ALA A 144 14.35 17.46 -9.40
N ALA A 145 15.11 18.50 -9.03
CA ALA A 145 16.52 18.63 -9.37
C ALA A 145 17.35 17.48 -8.78
N TYR A 146 17.17 17.19 -7.49
CA TYR A 146 17.82 16.07 -6.82
C TYR A 146 17.42 14.72 -7.44
N ILE A 147 16.13 14.51 -7.72
CA ILE A 147 15.66 13.26 -8.33
C ILE A 147 16.24 13.11 -9.75
N ARG A 148 16.29 14.19 -10.52
CA ARG A 148 16.86 14.20 -11.87
C ARG A 148 18.35 13.83 -11.84
N GLU A 149 19.11 14.35 -10.89
CA GLU A 149 20.53 14.02 -10.73
C GLU A 149 20.73 12.59 -10.18
N ASP A 150 20.08 12.23 -9.07
CA ASP A 150 20.38 11.01 -8.33
C ASP A 150 19.60 9.76 -8.82
N PHE A 151 18.41 9.93 -9.40
CA PHE A 151 17.69 8.83 -10.00
C PHE A 151 18.02 8.70 -11.48
N PHE A 152 17.74 9.76 -12.26
CA PHE A 152 17.85 9.71 -13.71
C PHE A 152 19.28 9.96 -14.23
N GLY A 153 20.13 10.67 -13.49
CA GLY A 153 21.51 10.95 -13.89
C GLY A 153 22.47 9.76 -13.76
N LYS A 154 22.02 8.61 -13.23
CA LYS A 154 22.89 7.44 -12.97
C LYS A 154 23.27 6.64 -14.21
N GLU A 155 22.50 6.76 -15.29
CA GLU A 155 22.76 6.06 -16.55
C GLU A 155 22.42 6.98 -17.73
N PRO A 156 23.20 6.99 -18.83
CA PRO A 156 22.93 7.83 -19.99
C PRO A 156 21.50 7.68 -20.55
N ALA A 157 20.97 6.45 -20.61
CA ALA A 157 19.62 6.19 -21.11
C ALA A 157 18.53 6.84 -20.24
N LEU A 158 18.73 6.88 -18.91
CA LEU A 158 17.81 7.55 -17.99
C LEU A 158 17.91 9.07 -18.08
N ALA A 159 19.11 9.60 -18.31
CA ALA A 159 19.32 11.03 -18.52
C ALA A 159 18.61 11.50 -19.79
N GLU A 160 18.64 10.71 -20.88
CA GLU A 160 17.84 10.99 -22.09
C GLU A 160 16.34 10.94 -21.83
N LEU A 161 15.86 9.92 -21.11
CA LEU A 161 14.44 9.84 -20.69
C LEU A 161 14.03 11.09 -19.91
N ALA A 162 14.87 11.54 -18.97
CA ALA A 162 14.57 12.70 -18.15
C ALA A 162 14.45 14.01 -18.95
N LYS A 163 15.10 14.15 -20.11
CA LYS A 163 14.94 15.34 -20.97
C LYS A 163 13.51 15.51 -21.50
N LEU A 164 12.73 14.43 -21.53
CA LEU A 164 11.32 14.43 -21.96
C LEU A 164 10.36 14.79 -20.81
N LEU A 165 10.84 14.85 -19.56
CA LEU A 165 10.02 14.99 -18.37
C LEU A 165 10.16 16.39 -17.77
N SER A 166 9.01 17.03 -17.52
CA SER A 166 8.94 18.23 -16.67
C SER A 166 9.25 17.88 -15.22
N ASP A 167 9.61 18.89 -14.43
CA ASP A 167 9.81 18.72 -12.99
C ASP A 167 8.52 18.28 -12.30
N ASP A 168 7.37 18.85 -12.68
CA ASP A 168 6.05 18.43 -12.17
C ASP A 168 5.78 16.95 -12.43
N LYS A 169 6.16 16.44 -13.61
CA LYS A 169 5.99 15.01 -13.95
C LYS A 169 6.86 14.12 -13.08
N ILE A 170 8.10 14.54 -12.80
CA ILE A 170 8.99 13.83 -11.89
C ILE A 170 8.39 13.82 -10.48
N LEU A 171 7.95 14.96 -9.97
CA LEU A 171 7.34 15.05 -8.64
C LEU A 171 6.05 14.22 -8.55
N GLU A 172 5.18 14.26 -9.56
CA GLU A 172 3.97 13.44 -9.63
C GLU A 172 4.28 11.94 -9.47
N CYS A 173 5.25 11.44 -10.23
CA CYS A 173 5.70 10.05 -10.16
C CYS A 173 6.18 9.67 -8.76
N PHE A 174 7.09 10.46 -8.17
CA PHE A 174 7.74 10.08 -6.92
C PHE A 174 6.89 10.38 -5.69
N HIS A 175 6.08 11.44 -5.71
CA HIS A 175 5.39 11.95 -4.53
C HIS A 175 3.93 11.52 -4.42
N LEU A 176 3.22 11.41 -5.55
CA LEU A 176 1.77 11.26 -5.58
C LEU A 176 1.32 9.90 -6.15
N SER A 177 2.03 9.38 -7.14
CA SER A 177 1.56 8.25 -7.94
C SER A 177 2.15 6.91 -7.47
N ARG A 178 1.70 6.43 -6.30
CA ARG A 178 1.92 5.04 -5.84
C ARG A 178 0.72 4.16 -6.15
N GLY A 179 0.97 2.92 -6.54
CA GLY A 179 -0.09 2.00 -6.96
C GLY A 179 -1.14 1.73 -5.88
N GLY A 180 -0.75 1.73 -4.60
CA GLY A 180 -1.68 1.55 -3.48
C GLY A 180 -2.57 2.77 -3.16
N HIS A 181 -2.34 3.92 -3.79
CA HIS A 181 -3.17 5.14 -3.61
C HIS A 181 -4.14 5.38 -4.78
N GLU A 182 -4.05 4.59 -5.85
CA GLU A 182 -4.86 4.79 -7.05
C GLU A 182 -5.92 3.70 -7.19
N ALA A 183 -7.19 4.09 -7.07
CA ALA A 183 -8.33 3.17 -7.03
C ALA A 183 -8.37 2.17 -8.19
N ARG A 184 -7.96 2.56 -9.41
CA ARG A 184 -7.91 1.64 -10.56
C ARG A 184 -6.83 0.56 -10.41
N LYS A 185 -5.65 0.92 -9.90
CA LYS A 185 -4.55 -0.03 -9.66
C LYS A 185 -4.89 -0.97 -8.50
N VAL A 186 -5.51 -0.44 -7.44
CA VAL A 186 -6.05 -1.23 -6.31
C VAL A 186 -7.14 -2.18 -6.78
N TYR A 187 -8.13 -1.71 -7.53
CA TYR A 187 -9.21 -2.55 -8.07
C TYR A 187 -8.65 -3.69 -8.95
N ALA A 188 -7.71 -3.39 -9.84
CA ALA A 188 -7.08 -4.41 -10.68
C ALA A 188 -6.37 -5.47 -9.84
N ALA A 189 -5.70 -5.09 -8.74
CA ALA A 189 -5.05 -6.03 -7.85
C ALA A 189 -6.04 -6.93 -7.09
N TYR A 190 -7.12 -6.36 -6.56
CA TYR A 190 -8.17 -7.12 -5.87
C TYR A 190 -8.89 -8.07 -6.84
N LYS A 191 -9.20 -7.61 -8.05
CA LYS A 191 -9.79 -8.43 -9.10
C LYS A 191 -8.89 -9.62 -9.44
N ALA A 192 -7.60 -9.37 -9.69
CA ALA A 192 -6.64 -10.44 -9.97
C ALA A 192 -6.51 -11.45 -8.82
N ALA A 193 -6.63 -11.00 -7.57
CA ALA A 193 -6.59 -11.88 -6.41
C ALA A 193 -7.82 -12.77 -6.28
N VAL A 194 -9.02 -12.21 -6.48
CA VAL A 194 -10.30 -12.94 -6.36
C VAL A 194 -10.51 -13.91 -7.54
N GLU A 195 -10.02 -13.56 -8.73
CA GLU A 195 -10.09 -14.40 -9.92
C GLU A 195 -9.08 -15.57 -9.90
N HIS A 196 -7.99 -15.45 -9.12
CA HIS A 196 -7.02 -16.53 -8.97
C HIS A 196 -7.63 -17.74 -8.22
N LYS A 197 -7.23 -18.95 -8.62
CA LYS A 197 -7.73 -20.23 -8.07
C LYS A 197 -6.60 -21.21 -7.85
N GLY A 198 -6.79 -22.14 -6.91
CA GLY A 198 -5.84 -23.20 -6.57
C GLY A 198 -4.66 -22.79 -5.66
N ALA A 199 -4.55 -21.51 -5.31
CA ALA A 199 -3.55 -21.03 -4.36
C ALA A 199 -4.03 -19.73 -3.67
N PRO A 200 -3.57 -19.44 -2.44
CA PRO A 200 -3.78 -18.14 -1.79
C PRO A 200 -3.09 -17.01 -2.57
N THR A 201 -3.62 -15.80 -2.46
CA THR A 201 -3.02 -14.60 -3.07
C THR A 201 -2.47 -13.65 -2.00
N VAL A 202 -1.32 -13.02 -2.29
CA VAL A 202 -0.87 -11.81 -1.60
C VAL A 202 -0.86 -10.63 -2.56
N ILE A 203 -1.42 -9.51 -2.11
CA ILE A 203 -1.30 -8.20 -2.74
C ILE A 203 -0.24 -7.42 -1.98
N LEU A 204 0.85 -7.06 -2.67
CA LEU A 204 1.88 -6.16 -2.16
C LEU A 204 1.58 -4.76 -2.68
N ALA A 205 0.98 -3.92 -1.84
CA ALA A 205 0.53 -2.58 -2.20
C ALA A 205 1.51 -1.52 -1.72
N GLN A 206 2.20 -0.87 -2.64
CA GLN A 206 3.12 0.21 -2.29
C GLN A 206 2.34 1.49 -2.02
N THR A 207 2.58 2.11 -0.87
CA THR A 207 1.93 3.35 -0.43
C THR A 207 2.96 4.33 0.13
N VAL A 208 2.48 5.46 0.63
CA VAL A 208 3.25 6.49 1.33
C VAL A 208 2.71 6.56 2.75
N LYS A 209 3.58 6.38 3.76
CA LYS A 209 3.20 6.55 5.17
C LYS A 209 2.90 8.02 5.42
N GLY A 210 1.73 8.30 6.01
CA GLY A 210 1.27 9.68 6.22
C GLY A 210 0.86 10.40 4.93
N HIS A 211 0.45 9.66 3.89
CA HIS A 211 -0.18 10.25 2.71
C HIS A 211 -1.34 11.16 3.11
N THR A 212 -1.49 12.29 2.41
CA THR A 212 -2.49 13.35 2.65
C THR A 212 -2.43 14.07 4.01
N LEU A 213 -1.48 13.76 4.90
CA LEU A 213 -1.32 14.47 6.19
C LEU A 213 -0.48 15.75 6.09
N GLY A 214 -0.13 16.18 4.88
CA GLY A 214 0.73 17.34 4.61
C GLY A 214 2.24 17.03 4.60
N GLU A 215 3.03 18.00 4.15
CA GLU A 215 4.49 17.90 3.99
C GLU A 215 5.23 17.62 5.31
N GLY A 216 4.62 17.92 6.45
CA GLY A 216 5.17 17.65 7.79
C GLY A 216 5.23 16.17 8.16
N PHE A 217 4.44 15.31 7.51
CA PHE A 217 4.25 13.91 7.93
C PHE A 217 4.54 12.88 6.83
N ALA A 218 4.25 13.19 5.56
CA ALA A 218 4.40 12.22 4.48
C ALA A 218 5.85 11.73 4.34
N SER A 219 6.06 10.42 4.50
CA SER A 219 7.36 9.73 4.47
C SER A 219 8.43 10.25 5.42
N LYS A 220 8.09 11.05 6.43
CA LYS A 220 9.03 11.46 7.47
C LYS A 220 8.99 10.46 8.63
N ASN A 221 10.15 10.23 9.24
CA ASN A 221 10.24 9.57 10.54
C ASN A 221 9.78 10.55 11.63
N ALA A 222 8.49 10.87 11.63
CA ALA A 222 7.83 11.48 12.76
C ALA A 222 7.88 10.47 13.90
N ASN A 223 8.79 10.69 14.83
CA ASN A 223 8.93 9.94 16.07
C ASN A 223 7.62 9.95 16.87
N HIS A 224 7.47 9.01 17.82
CA HIS A 224 6.30 8.79 18.68
C HIS A 224 5.73 10.03 19.43
N GLN A 225 6.36 11.21 19.29
CA GLN A 225 5.94 12.47 19.88
C GLN A 225 4.92 13.25 19.02
N MET A 226 4.87 13.04 17.70
CA MET A 226 3.85 13.67 16.84
C MET A 226 2.54 12.87 16.84
N LYS A 227 1.90 12.75 18.01
CA LYS A 227 0.66 11.94 18.18
C LYS A 227 -0.61 12.60 17.63
N LYS A 228 -0.58 13.89 17.33
CA LYS A 228 -1.74 14.67 16.90
C LYS A 228 -1.32 15.68 15.85
N LEU A 229 -2.12 15.81 14.80
CA LEU A 229 -2.06 16.96 13.89
C LEU A 229 -2.53 18.20 14.66
N SER A 230 -1.88 19.33 14.37
CA SER A 230 -2.36 20.66 14.72
C SER A 230 -3.62 21.00 13.92
N VAL A 231 -4.37 22.02 14.37
CA VAL A 231 -5.58 22.49 13.67
C VAL A 231 -5.25 22.95 12.25
N ASP A 232 -4.12 23.61 12.05
CA ASP A 232 -3.71 24.09 10.72
C ASP A 232 -3.33 22.93 9.78
N GLU A 233 -2.70 21.88 10.30
CA GLU A 233 -2.46 20.65 9.54
C GLU A 233 -3.77 19.92 9.20
N PHE A 234 -4.76 19.93 10.10
CA PHE A 234 -6.10 19.43 9.80
C PHE A 234 -6.81 20.26 8.72
N LYS A 235 -6.71 21.59 8.75
CA LYS A 235 -7.26 22.46 7.70
C LYS A 235 -6.59 22.20 6.35
N THR A 236 -5.26 22.02 6.35
CA THR A 236 -4.51 21.65 5.15
C THR A 236 -4.98 20.31 4.58
N MET A 237 -5.14 19.29 5.44
CA MET A 237 -5.69 17.98 5.04
C MET A 237 -7.13 18.10 4.53
N ARG A 238 -7.97 18.91 5.19
CA ARG A 238 -9.35 19.17 4.77
C ARG A 238 -9.39 19.76 3.37
N ASP A 239 -8.58 20.77 3.10
CA ASP A 239 -8.54 21.45 1.80
C ASP A 239 -7.99 20.50 0.72
N LEU A 240 -6.97 19.70 1.04
CA LEU A 240 -6.42 18.70 0.12
C LEU A 240 -7.43 17.61 -0.26
N LEU A 241 -8.29 17.23 0.69
CA LEU A 241 -9.30 16.17 0.52
C LEU A 241 -10.68 16.73 0.10
N ASP A 242 -10.78 18.03 -0.17
CA ASP A 242 -12.03 18.74 -0.50
C ASP A 242 -13.18 18.46 0.49
N LEU A 243 -12.86 18.33 1.79
CA LEU A 243 -13.86 18.00 2.80
C LEU A 243 -14.78 19.20 3.09
N PRO A 244 -16.11 19.01 3.18
CA PRO A 244 -17.09 20.09 3.36
C PRO A 244 -17.19 20.56 4.82
N ILE A 245 -16.07 21.04 5.39
CA ILE A 245 -15.95 21.50 6.78
C ILE A 245 -15.55 22.98 6.80
N LYS A 246 -16.35 23.84 7.42
CA LYS A 246 -16.07 25.29 7.40
C LYS A 246 -14.97 25.62 8.41
N ASP A 247 -14.23 26.69 8.13
CA ASP A 247 -13.26 27.25 9.09
C ASP A 247 -13.88 27.60 10.45
N SER A 248 -15.15 28.02 10.46
CA SER A 248 -15.93 28.31 11.66
C SER A 248 -16.18 27.10 12.56
N ASP A 249 -16.07 25.89 12.03
CA ASP A 249 -16.41 24.66 12.75
C ASP A 249 -15.25 24.16 13.63
N PHE A 250 -14.07 24.78 13.51
CA PHE A 250 -12.88 24.51 14.34
C PHE A 250 -12.90 25.36 15.63
N THR A 251 -13.99 25.28 16.39
CA THR A 251 -14.17 26.05 17.63
C THR A 251 -13.24 25.54 18.75
N ASP A 252 -12.57 26.46 19.45
CA ASP A 252 -11.68 26.16 20.60
C ASP A 252 -10.59 25.12 20.31
N GLY A 253 -10.14 25.03 19.06
CA GLY A 253 -9.12 24.08 18.61
C GLY A 253 -9.59 22.62 18.53
N VAL A 254 -10.91 22.39 18.60
CA VAL A 254 -11.52 21.08 18.41
C VAL A 254 -11.70 20.81 16.92
N VAL A 255 -11.33 19.61 16.48
CA VAL A 255 -11.54 19.16 15.10
C VAL A 255 -12.93 18.54 14.99
N PRO A 256 -13.82 19.07 14.14
CA PRO A 256 -15.18 18.57 14.03
C PRO A 256 -15.23 17.23 13.28
N TYR A 257 -16.25 16.43 13.56
CA TYR A 257 -16.62 15.34 12.66
C TYR A 257 -17.25 15.93 11.38
N GLY A 258 -16.75 15.51 10.22
CA GLY A 258 -17.34 15.86 8.92
C GLY A 258 -18.44 14.88 8.51
N HIS A 259 -19.55 15.40 8.01
CA HIS A 259 -20.60 14.59 7.37
C HIS A 259 -21.19 15.40 6.20
N PRO A 260 -21.12 14.90 4.95
CA PRO A 260 -21.55 15.65 3.76
C PRO A 260 -23.08 15.88 3.70
N GLY A 261 -23.84 15.25 4.60
CA GLY A 261 -25.29 15.31 4.69
C GLY A 261 -25.92 13.98 4.27
N ALA A 262 -27.03 13.59 4.89
CA ALA A 262 -27.64 12.27 4.65
C ALA A 262 -28.13 12.08 3.20
N ASP A 263 -28.48 13.18 2.54
CA ASP A 263 -28.96 13.20 1.15
C ASP A 263 -27.86 13.47 0.11
N SER A 264 -26.60 13.57 0.55
CA SER A 264 -25.47 13.85 -0.33
C SER A 264 -25.24 12.71 -1.34
N PRO A 265 -24.70 13.01 -2.54
CA PRO A 265 -24.34 11.97 -3.51
C PRO A 265 -23.43 10.89 -2.91
N GLU A 266 -22.51 11.28 -2.03
CA GLU A 266 -21.55 10.40 -1.36
C GLU A 266 -22.25 9.41 -0.43
N VAL A 267 -23.21 9.88 0.39
CA VAL A 267 -23.96 9.01 1.31
C VAL A 267 -24.90 8.08 0.55
N ARG A 268 -25.55 8.55 -0.52
CA ARG A 268 -26.37 7.69 -1.38
C ARG A 268 -25.55 6.58 -2.01
N TYR A 269 -24.40 6.94 -2.60
CA TYR A 269 -23.50 5.96 -3.20
C TYR A 269 -22.99 4.93 -2.18
N LEU A 270 -22.67 5.35 -0.95
CA LEU A 270 -22.26 4.46 0.13
C LEU A 270 -23.38 3.47 0.53
N GLN A 271 -24.64 3.92 0.56
CA GLN A 271 -25.79 3.07 0.92
C GLN A 271 -26.15 2.05 -0.16
N GLU A 272 -25.83 2.34 -1.42
CA GLU A 272 -26.09 1.45 -2.56
C GLU A 272 -25.07 0.30 -2.69
N ARG A 273 -23.96 0.34 -1.95
CA ARG A 273 -22.83 -0.59 -2.06
C ARG A 273 -22.68 -1.49 -0.84
#